data_AF-A0A1H3HQM7-F1
#
_entry.id   AF-A0A1H3HQM7-F1
#
_cell.length_a   1.000
_cell.length_b   1.000
_cell.length_c   1.000
_cell.angle_alpha   90.00
_cell.angle_beta   90.00
_cell.angle_gamma   90.00
#
_symmetry.space_group_name_H-M   'P 1'
#
loop_
_entity.id
_entity.type
_entity.pdbx_description
1 polymer ?
#
loop_
_entity_poly.entity_id
_entity_poly.type
_entity_poly.pdbx_seq_one_letter_code
_entity_poly.pdbx_strand_id
1 'polypeptide(L)'
;MDSRIFLQRLFEGYVVSFKKFDWHTTSNYSDVTAAELMHYSELGTKLGYLVRREMNWHYPRDLCWVPFGSKEAYLYMERENKDSRCKHTIEKMLNPTNSREVTLLVASFGFLRPDSFHWAKDRLREGLLKHQSALLYAWVGYDENMGPFEIHSAVIDTYSVVECRAIPSIDKDGFWQINYECGNAEWR
;
A
#
# COMPACT_ATOMS: atom_id res chain seq x y z
N MET A 1 6.73 -1.61 18.48
CA MET A 1 7.19 -0.82 17.33
C MET A 1 6.09 0.19 17.02
N ASP A 2 6.43 1.45 16.77
CA ASP A 2 5.45 2.47 16.37
C ASP A 2 4.81 2.06 15.03
N SER A 3 3.48 2.03 14.96
CA SER A 3 2.71 1.70 13.74
C SER A 3 3.15 2.55 12.55
N ARG A 4 3.46 3.83 12.77
CA ARG A 4 3.92 4.73 11.73
C ARG A 4 5.25 4.27 11.14
N ILE A 5 6.24 4.01 12.00
CA ILE A 5 7.58 3.54 11.58
C ILE A 5 7.47 2.21 10.85
N PHE A 6 6.61 1.31 11.35
CA PHE A 6 6.36 0.03 10.69
C PHE A 6 5.80 0.21 9.28
N LEU A 7 4.77 1.06 9.11
CA LEU A 7 4.16 1.34 7.81
C LEU A 7 5.11 2.06 6.85
N GLN A 8 5.95 2.98 7.33
CA GLN A 8 7.00 3.61 6.53
C GLN A 8 7.97 2.57 5.97
N ARG A 9 8.49 1.68 6.84
CA ARG A 9 9.40 0.60 6.42
C ARG A 9 8.73 -0.42 5.51
N LEU A 10 7.43 -0.66 5.69
CA LEU A 10 6.64 -1.51 4.81
C LEU A 10 6.60 -0.92 3.40
N PHE A 11 6.36 0.39 3.27
CA PHE A 11 6.43 1.10 1.99
C PHE A 11 7.83 1.11 1.39
N GLU A 12 8.87 1.41 2.16
CA GLU A 12 10.26 1.38 1.70
C GLU A 12 10.63 -0.01 1.15
N GLY A 13 10.28 -1.07 1.89
CA GLY A 13 10.49 -2.45 1.47
C GLY A 13 9.77 -2.81 0.17
N TYR A 14 8.54 -2.30 -0.02
CA TYR A 14 7.79 -2.42 -1.26
C TYR A 14 8.50 -1.74 -2.43
N VAL A 15 8.87 -0.47 -2.25
CA VAL A 15 9.53 0.35 -3.28
C VAL A 15 10.90 -0.22 -3.68
N VAL A 16 11.70 -0.71 -2.73
CA VAL A 16 12.99 -1.38 -3.04
C VAL A 16 12.76 -2.69 -3.80
N SER A 17 11.69 -3.42 -3.46
CA SER A 17 11.35 -4.68 -4.13
C SER A 17 10.78 -4.48 -5.55
N PHE A 18 10.23 -3.31 -5.83
CA PHE A 18 9.64 -2.89 -7.12
C PHE A 18 10.56 -3.17 -8.32
N LYS A 19 11.88 -2.99 -8.18
CA LYS A 19 12.86 -3.29 -9.23
C LYS A 19 12.85 -4.76 -9.66
N LYS A 20 12.57 -5.69 -8.73
CA LYS A 20 12.63 -7.14 -9.02
C LYS A 20 11.48 -7.60 -9.91
N PHE A 21 10.48 -6.77 -10.14
CA PHE A 21 9.25 -7.19 -10.79
C PHE A 21 9.01 -6.52 -12.16
N ASP A 22 9.94 -5.71 -12.67
CA ASP A 22 9.86 -5.04 -13.98
C ASP A 22 8.51 -4.35 -14.27
N TRP A 23 7.94 -3.72 -13.23
CA TRP A 23 6.60 -3.10 -13.25
C TRP A 23 6.43 -1.93 -14.23
N HIS A 24 7.52 -1.45 -14.83
CA HIS A 24 7.50 -0.43 -15.89
C HIS A 24 7.15 -0.99 -17.28
N THR A 25 6.97 -2.31 -17.41
CA THR A 25 6.63 -2.96 -18.68
C THR A 25 5.14 -3.30 -18.71
N THR A 26 4.44 -2.81 -19.73
CA THR A 26 2.98 -2.91 -19.92
C THR A 26 2.46 -4.34 -20.13
N SER A 27 3.33 -5.33 -20.21
CA SER A 27 3.02 -6.70 -20.64
C SER A 27 2.49 -7.66 -19.57
N ASN A 28 2.58 -7.35 -18.26
CA ASN A 28 2.45 -8.38 -17.21
C ASN A 28 1.49 -8.09 -16.03
N TYR A 29 0.47 -7.24 -16.19
CA TYR A 29 -0.42 -6.82 -15.10
C TYR A 29 -1.00 -7.95 -14.20
N SER A 30 -1.28 -9.14 -14.74
CA SER A 30 -1.76 -10.29 -13.95
C SER A 30 -0.67 -10.92 -13.06
N ASP A 31 0.54 -11.06 -13.58
CA ASP A 31 1.70 -11.62 -12.85
C ASP A 31 2.17 -10.66 -11.75
N VAL A 32 2.09 -9.35 -12.01
CA VAL A 32 2.40 -8.30 -11.03
C VAL A 32 1.52 -8.40 -9.79
N THR A 33 0.22 -8.63 -9.99
CA THR A 33 -0.73 -8.75 -8.88
C THR A 33 -0.37 -9.95 -8.00
N ALA A 34 -0.10 -11.11 -8.62
CA ALA A 34 0.28 -12.32 -7.90
C ALA A 34 1.63 -12.19 -7.17
N ALA A 35 2.61 -11.54 -7.81
CA ALA A 35 3.95 -11.35 -7.27
C ALA A 35 3.96 -10.43 -6.03
N GLU A 36 3.23 -9.31 -6.06
CA GLU A 36 3.12 -8.44 -4.88
C GLU A 36 2.32 -9.12 -3.75
N LEU A 37 1.29 -9.92 -4.07
CA LEU A 37 0.61 -10.72 -3.04
C LEU A 37 1.51 -11.77 -2.41
N MET A 38 2.36 -12.42 -3.21
CA MET A 38 3.34 -13.37 -2.70
C MET A 38 4.36 -12.64 -1.81
N HIS A 39 4.84 -11.47 -2.23
CA HIS A 39 5.76 -10.65 -1.44
C HIS A 39 5.21 -10.33 -0.05
N TYR A 40 3.98 -9.80 0.04
CA TYR A 40 3.35 -9.51 1.33
C TYR A 40 3.04 -10.77 2.14
N SER A 41 2.71 -11.88 1.49
CA SER A 41 2.49 -13.15 2.17
C SER A 41 3.76 -13.70 2.81
N GLU A 42 4.88 -13.67 2.09
CA GLU A 42 6.17 -14.11 2.61
C GLU A 42 6.68 -13.19 3.72
N LEU A 43 6.52 -11.88 3.56
CA LEU A 43 6.94 -10.91 4.57
C LEU A 43 6.18 -11.12 5.88
N GLY A 44 4.84 -11.23 5.83
CA GLY A 44 4.02 -11.50 7.00
C GLY A 44 4.43 -12.79 7.71
N THR A 45 4.68 -13.85 6.94
CA THR A 45 5.12 -15.15 7.49
C THR A 45 6.49 -15.03 8.18
N LYS A 46 7.46 -14.35 7.55
CA LYS A 46 8.81 -14.13 8.10
C LYS A 46 8.79 -13.26 9.36
N LEU A 47 7.80 -12.38 9.48
CA LEU A 47 7.56 -11.57 10.68
C LEU A 47 6.75 -12.31 11.76
N GLY A 48 6.41 -13.59 11.55
CA GLY A 48 5.74 -14.43 12.54
C GLY A 48 4.20 -14.35 12.53
N TYR A 49 3.60 -13.76 11.50
CA TYR A 49 2.16 -13.71 11.35
C TYR A 49 1.61 -14.90 10.58
N LEU A 50 0.39 -15.31 10.93
CA LEU A 50 -0.42 -16.19 10.10
C LEU A 50 -1.05 -15.37 8.99
N VAL A 51 -0.62 -15.59 7.76
CA VAL A 51 -1.18 -14.91 6.59
C VAL A 51 -2.42 -15.64 6.11
N ARG A 52 -3.54 -14.93 5.99
CA ARG A 52 -4.80 -15.45 5.43
C ARG A 52 -5.19 -14.61 4.23
N ARG A 53 -5.83 -15.25 3.25
CA ARG A 53 -6.48 -14.55 2.14
C ARG A 53 -7.97 -14.47 2.42
N GLU A 54 -8.61 -13.37 2.03
CA GLU A 54 -10.06 -13.23 2.16
C GLU A 54 -10.76 -14.34 1.34
N MET A 55 -11.63 -15.15 1.97
CA MET A 55 -12.23 -16.33 1.30
C MET A 55 -13.39 -16.00 0.34
N ASN A 56 -13.82 -14.74 0.27
CA ASN A 56 -15.00 -14.37 -0.51
C ASN A 56 -14.63 -13.97 -1.95
N TRP A 57 -15.15 -14.79 -2.88
CA TRP A 57 -15.15 -14.66 -4.35
C TRP A 57 -13.92 -15.15 -5.12
N HIS A 58 -14.20 -15.49 -6.38
CA HIS A 58 -13.45 -16.35 -7.32
C HIS A 58 -11.95 -16.06 -7.52
N TYR A 59 -11.38 -15.02 -6.90
CA TYR A 59 -9.95 -14.72 -6.87
C TYR A 59 -9.63 -13.94 -5.57
N PRO A 60 -9.07 -14.58 -4.53
CA PRO A 60 -8.82 -13.89 -3.26
C PRO A 60 -7.60 -12.97 -3.41
N ARG A 61 -7.85 -11.68 -3.63
CA ARG A 61 -6.81 -10.64 -3.87
C ARG A 61 -6.41 -9.87 -2.62
N ASP A 62 -7.20 -9.99 -1.55
CA ASP A 62 -6.99 -9.26 -0.31
C ASP A 62 -6.37 -10.17 0.75
N LEU A 63 -5.49 -9.58 1.56
CA LEU A 63 -4.59 -10.32 2.43
C LEU A 63 -4.65 -9.74 3.84
N CYS A 64 -4.72 -10.61 4.83
CA CYS A 64 -4.63 -10.20 6.24
C CYS A 64 -3.55 -10.97 6.98
N TRP A 65 -2.92 -10.29 7.94
CA TRP A 65 -1.93 -10.87 8.86
C TRP A 65 -2.54 -11.00 10.24
N VAL A 66 -2.55 -12.21 10.77
CA VAL A 66 -3.13 -12.53 12.08
C VAL A 66 -1.99 -12.94 13.02
N PRO A 67 -1.83 -12.29 14.19
CA PRO A 67 -0.85 -12.73 15.19
C PRO A 67 -1.13 -14.17 15.64
N PHE A 68 -0.08 -14.94 15.91
CA PHE A 68 -0.26 -16.28 16.44
C PHE A 68 -1.02 -16.26 17.77
N GLY A 69 -2.03 -17.13 17.91
CA GLY A 69 -2.90 -17.17 19.08
C GLY A 69 -4.00 -16.10 19.13
N SER A 70 -4.06 -15.18 18.16
CA SER A 70 -5.15 -14.22 18.01
C SER A 70 -6.15 -14.67 16.95
N LYS A 71 -7.41 -14.25 17.11
CA LYS A 71 -8.43 -14.30 16.05
C LYS A 71 -8.54 -12.98 15.29
N GLU A 72 -7.98 -11.92 15.84
CA GLU A 72 -8.04 -10.56 15.34
C GLU A 72 -6.92 -10.32 14.31
N ALA A 73 -7.25 -9.70 13.18
CA ALA A 73 -6.27 -9.35 12.17
C ALA A 73 -5.45 -8.14 12.66
N TYR A 74 -4.12 -8.25 12.61
CA TYR A 74 -3.24 -7.11 12.88
C TYR A 74 -3.17 -6.16 11.68
N LEU A 75 -2.99 -6.72 10.48
CA LEU A 75 -2.91 -5.98 9.22
C LEU A 75 -3.98 -6.48 8.26
N TYR A 76 -4.67 -5.55 7.61
CA TYR A 76 -5.60 -5.81 6.52
C TYR A 76 -5.18 -5.02 5.29
N MET A 77 -4.95 -5.72 4.18
CA MET A 77 -4.53 -5.14 2.92
C MET A 77 -5.60 -5.33 1.85
N GLU A 78 -5.93 -4.23 1.19
CA GLU A 78 -6.77 -4.21 -0.01
C GLU A 78 -5.95 -3.74 -1.20
N ARG A 79 -6.26 -4.31 -2.35
CA ARG A 79 -5.56 -4.02 -3.60
C ARG A 79 -6.49 -3.72 -4.75
N GLU A 80 -6.10 -2.73 -5.54
CA GLU A 80 -6.82 -2.39 -6.75
C GLU A 80 -5.91 -1.74 -7.78
N ASN A 81 -6.08 -2.08 -9.06
CA ASN A 81 -5.19 -1.59 -10.12
C ASN A 81 -5.75 -0.34 -10.81
N LYS A 82 -7.05 -0.07 -10.66
CA LYS A 82 -7.77 0.96 -11.42
C LYS A 82 -8.32 2.08 -10.55
N ASP A 83 -8.10 3.31 -11.00
CA ASP A 83 -8.66 4.54 -10.44
C ASP A 83 -10.19 4.48 -10.22
N SER A 84 -10.93 3.90 -11.16
CA SER A 84 -12.40 3.81 -11.10
C SER A 84 -12.94 2.99 -9.91
N ARG A 85 -12.08 2.21 -9.26
CA ARG A 85 -12.42 1.33 -8.14
C ARG A 85 -11.89 1.84 -6.80
N CYS A 86 -11.16 2.95 -6.80
CA CYS A 86 -10.60 3.60 -5.61
C CYS A 86 -11.65 3.80 -4.52
N LYS A 87 -12.78 4.46 -4.87
CA LYS A 87 -13.85 4.77 -3.93
C LYS A 87 -14.39 3.53 -3.22
N HIS A 88 -14.76 2.52 -4.01
CA HIS A 88 -15.31 1.28 -3.48
C HIS A 88 -14.32 0.57 -2.55
N THR A 89 -13.03 0.55 -2.90
CA THR A 89 -11.97 -0.10 -2.13
C THR A 89 -11.79 0.57 -0.76
N ILE A 90 -11.68 1.91 -0.74
CA ILE A 90 -11.54 2.66 0.52
C ILE A 90 -12.77 2.52 1.40
N GLU A 91 -13.97 2.58 0.83
CA GLU A 91 -15.22 2.40 1.58
C GLU A 91 -15.34 0.96 2.15
N LYS A 92 -14.90 -0.06 1.41
CA LYS A 92 -14.82 -1.46 1.89
C LYS A 92 -13.86 -1.59 3.08
N MET A 93 -12.68 -0.97 3.01
CA MET A 93 -11.69 -0.97 4.09
C MET A 93 -12.20 -0.33 5.37
N LEU A 94 -12.88 0.80 5.24
CA LEU A 94 -13.38 1.56 6.38
C LEU A 94 -14.67 0.98 6.97
N ASN A 95 -15.28 -0.02 6.33
CA ASN A 95 -16.49 -0.65 6.84
C ASN A 95 -16.23 -1.29 8.22
N PRO A 96 -16.96 -0.88 9.27
CA PRO A 96 -16.76 -1.37 10.63
C PRO A 96 -16.86 -2.89 10.80
N THR A 97 -17.61 -3.58 9.94
CA THR A 97 -17.69 -5.05 9.98
C THR A 97 -16.37 -5.72 9.63
N ASN A 98 -15.52 -5.03 8.85
CA ASN A 98 -14.24 -5.55 8.38
C ASN A 98 -13.07 -5.04 9.22
N SER A 99 -13.19 -3.86 9.84
CA SER A 99 -12.04 -3.11 10.36
C SER A 99 -11.98 -2.97 11.88
N ARG A 100 -13.04 -3.30 12.64
CA ARG A 100 -13.09 -2.95 14.08
C ARG A 100 -11.93 -3.52 14.90
N GLU A 101 -11.48 -4.72 14.56
CA GLU A 101 -10.40 -5.44 15.25
C GLU A 101 -9.03 -5.27 14.56
N VAL A 102 -8.98 -4.52 13.46
CA VAL A 102 -7.76 -4.32 12.67
C VAL A 102 -6.94 -3.16 13.22
N THR A 103 -5.62 -3.35 13.37
CA THR A 103 -4.70 -2.29 13.79
C THR A 103 -4.14 -1.50 12.60
N LEU A 104 -3.74 -2.19 11.53
CA LEU A 104 -3.10 -1.60 10.37
C LEU A 104 -3.92 -1.83 9.11
N LEU A 105 -4.20 -0.76 8.38
CA LEU A 105 -4.83 -0.80 7.07
C LEU A 105 -3.80 -0.49 5.98
N VAL A 106 -3.74 -1.28 4.93
CA VAL A 106 -2.84 -1.05 3.79
C VAL A 106 -3.65 -1.00 2.51
N ALA A 107 -3.73 0.17 1.91
CA ALA A 107 -4.39 0.40 0.64
C ALA A 107 -3.32 0.52 -0.46
N SER A 108 -3.20 -0.51 -1.28
CA SER A 108 -2.23 -0.58 -2.37
C SER A 108 -2.92 -0.42 -3.72
N PHE A 109 -2.60 0.65 -4.42
CA PHE A 109 -3.15 0.92 -5.73
C PHE A 109 -2.09 0.84 -6.83
N GLY A 110 -2.52 0.35 -8.00
CA GLY A 110 -1.80 0.50 -9.25
C GLY A 110 -1.82 1.97 -9.69
N PHE A 111 -2.71 2.33 -10.62
CA PHE A 111 -2.85 3.72 -11.08
C PHE A 111 -3.99 4.47 -10.37
N LEU A 112 -3.70 5.67 -9.88
CA LEU A 112 -4.68 6.65 -9.41
C LEU A 112 -4.43 8.01 -10.06
N ARG A 113 -5.52 8.75 -10.31
CA ARG A 113 -5.43 10.19 -10.57
C ARG A 113 -5.12 10.95 -9.29
N PRO A 114 -4.46 12.13 -9.37
CA PRO A 114 -4.17 12.96 -8.20
C PRO A 114 -5.39 13.23 -7.32
N ASP A 115 -6.53 13.56 -7.93
CA ASP A 115 -7.78 13.83 -7.21
C ASP A 115 -8.29 12.60 -6.44
N SER A 116 -8.18 11.41 -7.04
CA SER A 116 -8.58 10.15 -6.40
C SER A 116 -7.64 9.78 -5.25
N PHE A 117 -6.33 10.03 -5.40
CA PHE A 117 -5.36 9.81 -4.32
C PHE A 117 -5.63 10.74 -3.13
N HIS A 118 -5.85 12.04 -3.40
CA HIS A 118 -6.20 13.01 -2.37
C HIS A 118 -7.51 12.65 -1.67
N TRP A 119 -8.54 12.30 -2.45
CA TRP A 119 -9.81 11.84 -1.90
C TRP A 119 -9.61 10.60 -1.00
N ALA A 120 -8.87 9.59 -1.44
CA ALA A 120 -8.64 8.38 -0.65
C ALA A 120 -7.92 8.68 0.67
N LYS A 121 -6.90 9.54 0.62
CA LYS A 121 -6.15 10.01 1.79
C LYS A 121 -7.07 10.69 2.81
N ASP A 122 -7.89 11.62 2.35
CA ASP A 122 -8.81 12.37 3.22
C ASP A 122 -9.86 11.44 3.83
N ARG A 123 -10.39 10.48 3.07
CA ARG A 123 -11.38 9.52 3.57
C ARG A 123 -10.80 8.54 4.58
N LEU A 124 -9.58 8.07 4.38
CA LEU A 124 -8.88 7.29 5.41
C LEU A 124 -8.71 8.14 6.68
N ARG A 125 -8.22 9.37 6.56
CA ARG A 125 -8.03 10.27 7.71
C ARG A 125 -9.31 10.51 8.51
N GLU A 126 -10.45 10.67 7.83
CA GLU A 126 -11.76 10.86 8.47
C GLU A 126 -12.34 9.57 9.06
N GLY A 127 -12.07 8.42 8.43
CA GLY A 127 -12.72 7.15 8.73
C GLY A 127 -11.97 6.24 9.70
N LEU A 128 -10.68 6.47 9.96
CA LEU A 128 -9.88 5.64 10.85
C LEU A 128 -10.38 5.69 12.30
N LEU A 129 -10.43 4.53 12.95
CA LEU A 129 -10.65 4.43 14.39
C LEU A 129 -9.38 4.86 15.15
N LYS A 130 -9.54 5.25 16.42
CA LYS A 130 -8.45 5.80 17.26
C LYS A 130 -7.24 4.87 17.42
N HIS A 131 -7.44 3.56 17.33
CA HIS A 131 -6.37 2.57 17.47
C HIS A 131 -5.74 2.17 16.13
N GLN A 132 -6.19 2.77 15.03
CA GLN A 132 -5.78 2.38 13.68
C GLN A 132 -4.75 3.32 13.08
N SER A 133 -3.96 2.76 12.17
CA SER A 133 -3.12 3.51 11.25
C SER A 133 -3.26 2.92 9.85
N ALA A 134 -3.15 3.77 8.84
CA ALA A 134 -3.23 3.35 7.45
C ALA A 134 -1.96 3.73 6.67
N LEU A 135 -1.62 2.89 5.72
CA LEU A 135 -0.71 3.21 4.63
C LEU A 135 -1.52 3.20 3.34
N LEU A 136 -1.53 4.32 2.63
CA LEU A 136 -2.01 4.43 1.26
C LEU A 136 -0.81 4.61 0.34
N TYR A 137 -0.70 3.83 -0.72
CA TYR A 137 0.26 4.12 -1.79
C TYR A 137 -0.30 3.77 -3.17
N ALA A 138 0.12 4.53 -4.18
CA ALA A 138 -0.34 4.41 -5.55
C ALA A 138 0.66 4.99 -6.54
N TRP A 139 0.55 4.58 -7.80
CA TRP A 139 1.13 5.33 -8.91
C TRP A 139 0.20 6.48 -9.25
N VAL A 140 0.68 7.71 -9.10
CA VAL A 140 -0.16 8.89 -9.26
C VAL A 140 0.20 9.61 -10.54
N GLY A 141 -0.80 9.80 -11.42
CA GLY A 141 -0.60 10.47 -12.70
C GLY A 141 -1.91 10.81 -13.40
N TYR A 142 -1.83 11.56 -14.50
CA TYR A 142 -3.01 11.94 -15.29
C TYR A 142 -3.39 10.92 -16.37
N ASP A 143 -2.44 10.08 -16.79
CA ASP A 143 -2.63 9.04 -17.81
C ASP A 143 -1.97 7.74 -17.35
N GLU A 144 -2.73 6.65 -17.33
CA GLU A 144 -2.27 5.31 -16.93
C GLU A 144 -1.25 4.70 -17.90
N ASN A 145 -1.09 5.30 -19.09
CA ASN A 145 -0.19 4.83 -20.14
C ASN A 145 1.08 5.67 -20.27
N MET A 146 1.21 6.78 -19.54
CA MET A 146 2.39 7.65 -19.61
C MET A 146 3.30 7.46 -18.39
N GLY A 147 4.29 6.57 -18.54
CA GLY A 147 5.42 6.48 -17.61
C GLY A 147 6.46 7.58 -17.83
N PRO A 148 7.39 7.82 -16.89
CA PRO A 148 7.58 7.07 -15.64
C PRO A 148 6.58 7.47 -14.54
N PHE A 149 6.11 6.48 -13.78
CA PHE A 149 5.17 6.70 -12.70
C PHE A 149 5.91 6.94 -11.38
N GLU A 150 5.62 8.07 -10.74
CA GLU A 150 5.99 8.32 -9.35
C GLU A 150 5.06 7.52 -8.43
N ILE A 151 5.62 6.92 -7.37
CA ILE A 151 4.81 6.25 -6.36
C ILE A 151 4.59 7.23 -5.23
N HIS A 152 3.35 7.62 -5.00
CA HIS A 152 2.97 8.49 -3.90
C HIS A 152 2.48 7.64 -2.74
N SER A 153 2.82 8.03 -1.53
CA SER A 153 2.41 7.36 -0.29
C SER A 153 1.95 8.35 0.76
N ALA A 154 1.02 7.91 1.60
CA ALA A 154 0.58 8.59 2.80
C ALA A 154 0.46 7.58 3.94
N VAL A 155 1.25 7.78 4.99
CA VAL A 155 1.06 7.11 6.28
C VAL A 155 0.18 8.00 7.12
N ILE A 156 -0.97 7.46 7.51
CA ILE A 156 -2.08 8.19 8.13
C ILE A 156 -2.31 7.57 9.50
N ASP A 157 -2.28 8.39 10.54
CA ASP A 157 -2.79 8.02 11.86
C ASP A 157 -3.81 9.06 12.33
N THR A 158 -4.36 8.87 13.52
CA THR A 158 -5.42 9.73 14.07
C THR A 158 -5.00 11.21 14.19
N TYR A 159 -3.70 11.50 14.29
CA TYR A 159 -3.19 12.83 14.64
C TYR A 159 -2.35 13.48 13.54
N SER A 160 -1.89 12.70 12.56
CA SER A 160 -0.92 13.17 11.58
C SER A 160 -1.00 12.39 10.27
N VAL A 161 -0.48 13.03 9.23
CA VAL A 161 -0.27 12.41 7.92
C VAL A 161 1.17 12.70 7.53
N VAL A 162 1.88 11.66 7.14
CA VAL A 162 3.23 11.76 6.58
C VAL A 162 3.17 11.28 5.15
N GLU A 163 3.49 12.18 4.23
CA GLU A 163 3.51 11.86 2.80
C GLU A 163 4.95 11.64 2.33
N CYS A 164 5.10 10.71 1.40
CA CYS A 164 6.36 10.52 0.69
C CYS A 164 6.14 10.14 -0.76
N ARG A 165 7.00 10.64 -1.64
CA ARG A 165 7.08 10.25 -3.04
C ARG A 165 8.35 9.44 -3.28
N ALA A 166 8.23 8.30 -3.92
CA ALA A 166 9.34 7.54 -4.45
C ALA A 166 9.43 7.79 -5.95
N ILE A 167 10.52 8.44 -6.36
CA ILE A 167 10.75 8.90 -7.73
C ILE A 167 11.89 8.08 -8.32
N PRO A 168 11.62 7.20 -9.30
CA PRO A 168 12.66 6.45 -9.97
C PRO A 168 13.49 7.39 -10.85
N SER A 169 14.82 7.26 -10.82
CA SER A 169 15.74 8.03 -11.67
C SER A 169 16.96 7.20 -12.07
N ILE A 170 17.70 7.68 -13.07
CA ILE A 170 18.99 7.12 -13.49
C ILE A 170 20.05 8.13 -13.12
N ASP A 171 21.11 7.68 -12.43
CA ASP A 171 22.23 8.53 -12.08
C ASP A 171 23.15 8.83 -13.29
N LYS A 172 24.16 9.65 -13.06
CA LYS A 172 25.13 10.06 -14.10
C LYS A 172 25.94 8.90 -14.70
N ASP A 173 26.03 7.78 -13.99
CA ASP A 173 26.81 6.60 -14.37
C ASP A 173 25.91 5.51 -15.00
N GLY A 174 24.61 5.80 -15.17
CA GLY A 174 23.64 4.90 -15.78
C GLY A 174 22.99 3.92 -14.81
N PHE A 175 23.19 4.05 -13.50
CA PHE A 175 22.56 3.19 -12.50
C PHE A 175 21.19 3.72 -12.10
N TRP A 176 20.24 2.79 -11.99
CA TRP A 176 18.91 3.09 -11.45
C TRP A 176 18.97 3.31 -9.95
N GLN A 177 18.29 4.37 -9.50
CA GLN A 177 18.09 4.70 -8.10
C GLN A 177 16.65 5.16 -7.85
N ILE A 178 16.23 5.15 -6.59
CA ILE A 178 14.95 5.67 -6.14
C ILE A 178 15.24 6.83 -5.19
N ASN A 179 14.72 8.01 -5.52
CA ASN A 179 14.80 9.17 -4.67
C ASN A 179 13.51 9.28 -3.85
N TYR A 180 13.65 9.53 -2.55
CA TYR A 180 12.53 9.74 -1.67
C TYR A 180 12.36 11.24 -1.38
N GLU A 181 11.18 11.78 -1.65
CA GLU A 181 10.78 13.14 -1.26
C GLU A 181 9.67 13.04 -0.23
N CYS A 182 10.02 13.19 1.05
CA CYS A 182 9.06 13.00 2.14
C CYS A 182 8.87 14.27 2.99
N GLY A 183 7.63 14.54 3.39
CA GLY A 183 7.30 15.67 4.25
C GLY A 183 7.64 15.38 5.72
N ASN A 184 8.48 16.23 6.34
CA ASN A 184 8.73 16.30 7.80
C ASN A 184 9.10 14.99 8.53
N ALA A 185 9.58 13.97 7.83
CA ALA A 185 10.07 12.73 8.44
C ALA A 185 11.39 12.31 7.78
N GLU A 186 12.34 11.85 8.59
CA GLU A 186 13.54 11.18 8.10
C GLU A 186 13.17 9.76 7.63
N TRP A 187 12.69 9.64 6.39
CA TRP A 187 12.69 8.36 5.67
C TRP A 187 14.13 8.12 5.18
N ARG A 188 14.66 6.91 5.36
CA ARG A 188 16.09 6.59 5.09
C ARG A 188 16.25 5.22 4.45
#